data_AF-L0IQS4-F1
#
_entry.id   AF-L0IQS4-F1
#
_cell.length_a   1.000
_cell.length_b   1.000
_cell.length_c   1.000
_cell.angle_alpha   90.00
_cell.angle_beta   90.00
_cell.angle_gamma   90.00
#
_symmetry.space_group_name_H-M   'P 1'
#
loop_
_entity.id
_entity.type
_entity.pdbx_description
1 polymer ?
#
loop_
_entity_poly.entity_id
_entity_poly.type
_entity_poly.pdbx_seq_one_letter_code
_entity_poly.pdbx_strand_id
1 'polypeptide(L)' 'MAHRLVTAYREGRKAFGHTLLNPYAGMGDRAVARMWRLGWQRAAEESRGIPPEAERIERLRAEIDALLD' A
#
# COMPACT_ATOMS: atom_id res chain seq x y z
N MET A 1 -7.01 -21.94 -9.07
CA MET A 1 -6.59 -20.70 -9.77
C MET A 1 -6.95 -19.42 -8.99
N ALA A 2 -8.21 -19.21 -8.59
CA ALA A 2 -8.66 -18.01 -7.87
C ALA A 2 -7.85 -17.69 -6.59
N HIS A 3 -7.49 -18.71 -5.80
CA HIS A 3 -6.67 -18.54 -4.60
C HIS A 3 -5.32 -17.85 -4.89
N ARG A 4 -4.65 -18.22 -5.99
CA ARG A 4 -3.33 -17.66 -6.36
C ARG A 4 -3.42 -16.18 -6.76
N LEU A 5 -4.48 -15.82 -7.49
CA LEU A 5 -4.74 -14.44 -7.89
C LEU A 5 -5.06 -13.53 -6.69
N VAL A 6 -5.86 -14.04 -5.74
CA VAL A 6 -6.16 -13.33 -4.48
C VAL A 6 -4.90 -13.16 -3.62
N THR A 7 -4.05 -14.19 -3.53
CA THR A 7 -2.77 -14.09 -2.83
C THR A 7 -1.88 -13.01 -3.44
N ALA A 8 -1.67 -13.03 -4.76
CA ALA A 8 -0.84 -12.05 -5.44
C ALA A 8 -1.36 -10.62 -5.24
N TYR A 9 -2.68 -10.43 -5.27
CA TYR A 9 -3.31 -9.14 -4.94
C TYR A 9 -2.99 -8.67 -3.52
N ARG A 10 -3.14 -9.54 -2.52
CA ARG A 10 -2.84 -9.21 -1.12
C ARG A 10 -1.37 -8.90 -0.91
N GLU A 11 -0.48 -9.64 -1.54
CA GLU A 11 0.97 -9.37 -1.49
C GLU A 11 1.32 -8.05 -2.16
N GLY A 12 0.68 -7.71 -3.27
CA GLY A 12 0.82 -6.41 -3.93
C GLY A 12 0.47 -5.25 -3.00
N ARG A 13 -0.67 -5.37 -2.28
CA ARG A 13 -1.06 -4.37 -1.28
C ARG A 13 -0.02 -4.22 -0.17
N LYS A 14 0.49 -5.34 0.36
CA LYS A 14 1.50 -5.34 1.43
C LYS A 14 2.84 -4.77 0.99
N ALA A 15 3.20 -4.90 -0.29
CA ALA A 15 4.46 -4.41 -0.83
C ALA A 15 4.47 -2.89 -1.06
N PHE A 16 3.30 -2.25 -1.07
CA PHE A 16 3.20 -0.80 -1.16
C PHE A 16 3.96 -0.11 -0.02
N GLY A 17 4.79 0.88 -0.36
CA GLY A 17 5.71 1.54 0.58
C GLY A 17 7.06 0.82 0.78
N HIS A 18 7.20 -0.43 0.34
CA HIS A 18 8.44 -1.22 0.52
C HIS A 18 9.18 -1.49 -0.79
N THR A 19 8.48 -1.70 -1.90
CA THR A 19 9.12 -1.97 -3.20
C THR A 19 8.19 -1.68 -4.38
N LEU A 20 8.79 -1.41 -5.55
CA LEU A 20 8.13 -1.32 -6.86
C LEU A 20 8.33 -2.58 -7.72
N LEU A 21 9.21 -3.49 -7.30
CA LEU A 21 9.57 -4.68 -8.06
C LEU A 21 8.50 -5.77 -7.88
N ASN A 22 7.80 -6.08 -8.96
CA ASN A 22 6.81 -7.15 -8.97
C ASN A 22 7.50 -8.52 -9.09
N PRO A 23 7.44 -9.38 -8.05
CA PRO A 23 8.15 -10.66 -8.05
C PRO A 23 7.61 -11.64 -9.11
N TYR A 24 6.41 -11.41 -9.63
CA TYR A 24 5.75 -12.26 -10.60
C TYR A 24 6.03 -11.88 -12.06
N ALA A 25 6.70 -10.76 -12.34
CA ALA A 25 6.85 -10.21 -13.69
C ALA A 25 7.58 -11.15 -14.68
N GLY A 26 8.38 -12.11 -14.19
CA GLY A 26 9.14 -13.08 -15.00
C GLY A 26 8.61 -14.52 -14.98
N MET A 27 7.53 -14.82 -14.25
CA MET A 27 7.11 -16.21 -13.99
C MET A 27 6.19 -16.82 -15.06
N GLY A 28 6.01 -16.16 -16.20
CA GLY A 28 5.15 -16.61 -17.31
C GLY A 28 3.63 -16.45 -17.06
N ASP A 29 3.20 -16.37 -15.81
CA ASP A 29 1.80 -16.13 -15.43
C ASP A 29 1.49 -14.62 -15.33
N ARG A 30 1.07 -14.06 -16.46
CA ARG A 30 0.72 -12.63 -16.57
C ARG A 30 -0.46 -12.23 -15.68
N ALA A 31 -1.38 -13.15 -15.37
CA ALA A 31 -2.55 -12.84 -14.56
C ALA A 31 -2.14 -12.59 -13.10
N VAL A 32 -1.27 -13.43 -12.56
CA VAL A 32 -0.72 -13.27 -11.20
C VAL A 32 0.06 -11.96 -11.08
N ALA A 33 0.91 -11.64 -12.07
CA ALA A 33 1.64 -10.37 -12.08
C ALA A 33 0.72 -9.14 -12.15
N ARG A 34 -0.35 -9.20 -12.94
CA ARG A 34 -1.36 -8.13 -12.98
C ARG A 34 -2.08 -7.95 -11.65
N MET A 35 -2.47 -9.05 -11.00
CA MET A 35 -3.15 -8.97 -9.71
C MET A 35 -2.28 -8.38 -8.62
N TRP A 36 -0.98 -8.72 -8.59
CA TRP A 36 -0.03 -8.06 -7.69
C TRP A 36 0.05 -6.56 -7.93
N ARG A 37 0.18 -6.13 -9.20
CA ARG A 37 0.25 -4.71 -9.55
C ARG A 37 -1.03 -3.97 -9.16
N LEU A 38 -2.20 -4.58 -9.37
CA LEU A 38 -3.49 -4.01 -8.96
C LEU A 38 -3.55 -3.79 -7.44
N GLY A 39 -3.10 -4.76 -6.64
CA GLY A 39 -3.03 -4.61 -5.19
C GLY A 39 -2.14 -3.46 -4.77
N TRP A 40 -0.94 -3.36 -5.35
CA TRP A 40 0.00 -2.28 -5.07
C TRP A 40 -0.60 -0.90 -5.41
N GLN A 41 -1.19 -0.76 -6.59
CA GLN A 41 -1.82 0.50 -7.04
C GLN A 41 -2.98 0.89 -6.14
N ARG A 42 -3.80 -0.08 -5.71
CA ARG A 42 -4.92 0.20 -4.83
C ARG A 42 -4.47 0.74 -3.46
N ALA A 43 -3.43 0.13 -2.88
CA ALA A 43 -2.84 0.64 -1.65
C ALA A 43 -2.24 2.05 -1.84
N ALA A 44 -1.64 2.33 -3.00
CA ALA A 44 -1.14 3.66 -3.33
C ALA A 44 -2.25 4.71 -3.43
N GLU A 45 -3.36 4.40 -4.11
CA GLU A 45 -4.54 5.25 -4.19
C GLU A 45 -5.12 5.55 -2.80
N GLU A 46 -5.28 4.51 -1.98
CA GLU A 46 -5.77 4.63 -0.59
C GLU A 46 -4.86 5.53 0.25
N SER A 47 -3.54 5.41 0.07
CA SER A 47 -2.57 6.25 0.80
C SER A 47 -2.64 7.74 0.43
N ARG A 48 -3.04 8.09 -0.81
CA ARG A 48 -3.18 9.50 -1.24
C ARG A 48 -4.34 10.20 -0.54
N GLY A 49 -5.33 9.45 -0.06
CA GLY A 49 -6.42 9.99 0.75
C GLY A 49 -6.06 10.15 2.23
N ILE A 50 -4.91 9.64 2.66
CA ILE A 50 -4.40 9.75 4.03
C ILE A 50 -3.38 10.89 4.05
N PRO A 51 -3.52 11.89 4.95
CA PRO A 51 -2.51 12.93 5.09
C PRO A 51 -1.13 12.30 5.38
N PRO A 52 -0.03 12.85 4.83
CA PRO A 52 1.32 12.35 5.09
C PRO A 52 1.56 12.15 6.58
N GLU A 53 2.37 11.15 6.94
CA GLU A 53 2.65 10.83 8.34
C GLU A 53 3.17 12.05 9.13
N ALA A 54 4.05 12.85 8.51
CA ALA A 54 4.55 14.08 9.11
C ALA A 54 3.42 15.08 9.44
N GLU A 55 2.43 15.24 8.56
CA GLU A 55 1.28 16.12 8.80
C GLU A 55 0.39 15.57 9.93
N ARG A 56 0.23 14.24 9.99
CA ARG A 56 -0.52 13.58 11.07
C ARG A 56 0.18 13.73 12.42
N ILE A 57 1.50 13.61 12.45
CA ILE A 57 2.32 13.81 13.65
C ILE A 57 2.25 15.27 14.10
N GLU A 58 2.36 16.24 13.18
CA GLU A 58 2.28 17.65 13.53
C GLU A 58 0.90 18.03 14.08
N ARG A 59 -0.16 17.48 13.49
CA ARG A 59 -1.52 17.65 14.02
C ARG A 59 -1.67 17.05 15.42
N LEU A 60 -1.17 15.83 15.63
CA LEU A 60 -1.20 15.19 16.94
C LEU A 60 -0.39 15.99 17.98
N ARG A 61 0.75 16.55 17.57
CA ARG A 61 1.55 17.42 18.43
C ARG A 61 0.78 18.67 18.84
N ALA A 62 0.16 19.35 17.88
CA ALA A 62 -0.68 20.53 18.16
C ALA A 62 -1.87 20.19 19.08
N GLU A 63 -2.48 19.02 18.92
CA GLU A 63 -3.56 18.53 19.80
C GLU A 63 -3.05 18.27 21.23
N ILE A 64 -1.84 17.73 21.39
CA ILE A 64 -1.22 17.52 22.71
C ILE A 64 -0.88 18.85 23.36
N ASP A 65 -0.24 19.77 22.63
CA ASP A 65 0.14 21.08 23.16
C ASP A 65 -1.10 21.84 23.66
N ALA A 66 -2.20 21.84 22.89
CA ALA A 66 -3.47 22.47 23.29
C ALA A 66 -4.17 21.83 24.50
N LEU A 67 -3.86 20.57 24.85
CA LEU A 67 -4.39 19.90 26.04
C LEU A 67 -3.55 20.20 27.30
N LEU A 68 -2.31 20.66 27.13
CA LEU A 68 -1.36 20.93 28.21
C LEU A 68 -1.27 22.42 28.59
N ASP A 69 -1.86 23.31 27.77
CA ASP A 69 -2.06 24.74 28.03
C ASP A 69 -3.30 25.01 28.92
#